data_AF-A0AA95KEQ6-F1
#
_entry.id   AF-A0AA95KEQ6-F1
#
_cell.length_a   1.000
_cell.length_b   1.000
_cell.length_c   1.000
_cell.angle_alpha   90.00
_cell.angle_beta   90.00
_cell.angle_gamma   90.00
#
_symmetry.space_group_name_H-M   'P 1'
#
loop_
_entity.id
_entity.type
_entity.pdbx_description
1 polymer ?
#
loop_
_entity_poly.entity_id
_entity_poly.type
_entity_poly.pdbx_seq_one_letter_code
_entity_poly.pdbx_strand_id
1 'polypeptide(L)' 'MLMLIWRWENDSRWYEAELCYDLFGDLLLIQRWGGLDNRLNGQNTKIVSDLLTGVARLHGIDR' A
#
# COMPACT_ATOMS: atom_id res chain seq x y z
N MET A 1 4.72 -10.58 13.37
CA MET A 1 3.74 -10.28 12.31
C MET A 1 4.51 -9.62 11.18
N LEU A 2 4.54 -10.22 9.98
CA LEU A 2 5.29 -9.67 8.85
C LEU A 2 4.55 -8.41 8.35
N MET A 3 5.27 -7.31 8.20
CA MET A 3 4.74 -6.05 7.68
C MET A 3 5.78 -5.45 6.75
N LEU A 4 5.40 -5.25 5.48
CA LEU A 4 6.24 -4.61 4.49
C LEU A 4 5.59 -3.27 4.12
N ILE A 5 6.32 -2.17 4.31
CA ILE A 5 5.86 -0.82 3.96
C ILE A 5 6.77 -0.26 2.88
N TRP A 6 6.16 0.28 1.83
CA TRP A 6 6.82 1.00 0.76
C TRP A 6 6.20 2.38 0.64
N ARG A 7 7.01 3.44 0.76
CA ARG A 7 6.55 4.83 0.70
C ARG A 7 7.37 5.59 -0.33
N TRP A 8 6.69 6.36 -1.17
CA TRP A 8 7.32 7.20 -2.18
C TRP A 8 6.47 8.44 -2.41
N GLU A 9 7.08 9.47 -2.99
CA GLU A 9 6.46 10.76 -3.18
C GLU A 9 6.85 11.29 -4.57
N ASN A 10 6.00 12.14 -5.14
CA ASN A 10 6.34 12.97 -6.30
C ASN A 10 6.17 14.44 -5.92
N ASP A 11 6.29 15.35 -6.89
CA ASP A 11 6.27 16.80 -6.66
C ASP A 11 5.02 17.33 -5.94
N SER A 12 3.90 16.59 -5.92
CA SER A 12 2.62 17.07 -5.38
C SER A 12 1.88 16.07 -4.48
N ARG A 13 2.32 14.82 -4.41
CA ARG A 13 1.61 13.73 -3.73
C ARG A 13 2.56 12.77 -3.03
N TRP A 14 2.10 12.24 -1.91
CA TRP A 14 2.70 11.08 -1.27
C TRP A 14 1.85 9.83 -1.54
N TYR A 15 2.53 8.69 -1.55
CA TYR A 15 1.96 7.37 -1.73
C TYR A 15 2.59 6.41 -0.73
N GLU A 16 1.80 5.46 -0.28
CA GLU A 16 2.24 4.40 0.62
C GLU A 16 1.53 3.11 0.27
N ALA A 17 2.25 2.02 0.28
CA ALA A 17 1.70 0.69 0.12
C ALA A 17 2.21 -0.21 1.24
N GLU A 18 1.29 -0.91 1.88
CA GLU A 18 1.51 -1.76 3.03
C GLU A 18 0.98 -3.16 2.73
N LEU A 19 1.81 -4.17 2.98
CA LEU A 19 1.43 -5.57 2.90
C LEU A 19 1.46 -6.16 4.32
N CYS A 20 0.30 -6.54 4.84
CA CYS A 20 0.13 -7.01 6.21
C CYS A 20 -0.97 -8.07 6.32
N TYR A 21 -0.94 -8.86 7.39
CA TYR A 21 -2.02 -9.79 7.72
C TYR A 21 -3.05 -9.10 8.61
N ASP A 22 -4.33 -9.38 8.37
CA ASP A 22 -5.39 -8.94 9.26
C ASP A 22 -5.54 -9.86 10.49
N LEU A 23 -6.55 -9.59 11.33
CA LEU A 23 -6.80 -10.36 12.55
C LEU A 23 -7.30 -11.79 12.29
N PHE A 24 -7.76 -12.08 11.07
CA PHE A 24 -8.30 -13.37 10.65
C PHE A 24 -7.29 -14.18 9.83
N GLY A 25 -6.11 -13.60 9.52
CA GLY A 25 -5.04 -14.23 8.76
C GLY A 25 -5.12 -13.98 7.26
N ASP A 26 -6.01 -13.10 6.80
CA ASP A 26 -6.05 -12.68 5.39
C ASP A 26 -4.90 -11.72 5.10
N LEU A 27 -4.22 -11.93 3.98
CA LEU A 27 -3.18 -11.03 3.52
C LEU A 27 -3.80 -9.83 2.80
N LEU A 28 -3.52 -8.64 3.30
CA LEU A 28 -4.02 -7.37 2.79
C LEU A 28 -2.92 -6.57 2.13
N LEU A 29 -3.24 -6.00 0.97
CA LEU A 29 -2.51 -4.91 0.35
C LEU A 29 -3.30 -3.62 0.58
N ILE A 30 -2.77 -2.74 1.42
CA ILE A 30 -3.32 -1.43 1.72
C ILE A 30 -2.52 -0.40 0.93
N GLN A 31 -3.20 0.40 0.11
CA GLN A 31 -2.60 1.53 -0.59
C GLN A 31 -3.19 2.81 -0.03
N ARG A 32 -2.33 3.78 0.26
CA ARG A 32 -2.70 5.12 0.72
C ARG A 32 -2.05 6.15 -0.18
N TRP A 33 -2.71 7.29 -0.34
CA TRP A 33 -2.18 8.42 -1.08
C TRP A 33 -2.73 9.72 -0.51
N GLY A 34 -2.03 10.81 -0.75
CA GLY A 34 -2.54 12.14 -0.44
C GLY A 34 -1.76 13.27 -1.10
N GLY A 35 -2.32 14.47 -1.08
CA GLY A 35 -1.60 15.68 -1.50
C GLY A 35 -0.56 16.08 -0.46
N LEU A 36 0.57 16.60 -0.91
CA LEU A 36 1.59 17.18 -0.02
C LEU A 36 1.13 18.52 0.58
N ASP A 37 0.44 19.33 -0.24
CA ASP A 37 0.03 20.70 0.11
C ASP A 37 -1.42 20.81 0.59
N ASN A 38 -2.10 19.68 0.81
CA ASN A 38 -3.48 19.68 1.27
C ASN A 38 -3.78 18.49 2.17
N ARG A 39 -4.98 18.47 2.74
CA ARG A 39 -5.46 17.38 3.61
C ARG A 39 -6.26 16.32 2.84
N LEU A 40 -6.20 16.32 1.51
CA LEU A 40 -6.90 15.32 0.70
C LEU A 40 -6.06 14.06 0.69
N ASN A 41 -6.67 12.96 1.12
CA ASN A 41 -6.07 11.63 1.09
C ASN A 41 -7.11 10.58 0.72
N GLY A 42 -6.64 9.38 0.42
CA GLY A 42 -7.47 8.22 0.13
C GLY A 42 -6.76 6.93 0.49
N GLN A 43 -7.56 5.87 0.61
CA GLN A 43 -7.07 4.52 0.89
C GLN A 43 -7.81 3.52 -0.01
N ASN A 44 -7.12 2.48 -0.44
CA ASN A 44 -7.69 1.31 -1.09
C ASN A 44 -7.10 0.04 -0.49
N THR A 45 -7.95 -0.83 0.04
CA THR A 45 -7.56 -2.10 0.65
C THR A 45 -8.04 -3.24 -0.23
N LYS A 46 -7.15 -4.19 -0.50
CA LYS A 46 -7.47 -5.41 -1.26
C LYS A 46 -6.92 -6.64 -0.56
N ILE A 47 -7.69 -7.71 -0.53
CA ILE A 47 -7.20 -9.03 -0.17
C ILE A 47 -6.31 -9.53 -1.32
N VAL A 48 -5.18 -10.13 -0.99
CA VAL A 48 -4.26 -10.76 -1.93
C VAL A 48 -4.05 -12.22 -1.51
N SER A 49 -3.88 -13.10 -2.50
CA SER A 49 -3.80 -14.54 -2.30
C SER A 49 -2.58 -15.00 -1.52
N ASP A 50 -1.45 -14.31 -1.70
CA ASP A 50 -0.15 -14.73 -1.21
C ASP A 50 0.86 -13.57 -1.25
N LEU A 51 1.99 -13.77 -0.54
CA LEU A 51 3.04 -12.76 -0.38
C LEU A 51 3.70 -12.39 -1.72
N LEU A 52 3.92 -13.36 -2.60
CA LEU A 52 4.58 -13.12 -3.89
C LEU A 52 3.71 -12.24 -4.78
N THR A 53 2.41 -12.52 -4.85
CA THR A 53 1.42 -11.69 -5.56
C THR A 53 1.35 -10.29 -4.94
N GLY A 54 1.39 -10.19 -3.61
CA GLY A 54 1.44 -8.90 -2.91
C GLY A 54 2.66 -8.06 -3.30
N VAL A 55 3.86 -8.66 -3.25
CA VAL A 55 5.13 -8.01 -3.63
C VAL A 55 5.15 -7.65 -5.11
N ALA A 56 4.68 -8.52 -5.99
CA ALA A 56 4.61 -8.22 -7.42
C ALA A 56 3.70 -7.01 -7.71
N ARG A 57 2.60 -6.87 -6.96
CA ARG A 57 1.71 -5.70 -7.06
C ARG A 57 2.38 -4.43 -6.53
N LEU A 58 3.14 -4.50 -5.44
CA LEU A 58 3.89 -3.36 -4.91
C LEU A 58 4.82 -2.76 -5.97
N HIS A 59 5.60 -3.61 -6.66
CA HIS A 59 6.46 -3.18 -7.76
C HIS A 59 5.72 -2.57 -8.95
N GLY A 60 4.44 -2.89 -9.15
CA GLY A 60 3.64 -2.32 -10.23
C GLY A 60 3.04 -0.95 -9.90
N ILE A 61 2.92 -0.60 -8.61
CA ILE A 61 2.30 0.65 -8.14
C ILE A 61 3.31 1.81 -8.14
N ASP A 62 4.58 1.51 -7.90
CA ASP A 62 5.69 2.47 -7.99
C ASP A 62 6.14 2.63 -9.46
N ARG A 63 5.47 3.51 -10.22
CA ARG A 63 5.78 3.86 -11.61
C ARG A 63 5.71 5.36 -11.85
#